data_AF-A0A932TS35-F1
#
_entry.id   AF-A0A932TS35-F1
#
_cell.length_a   1.000
_cell.length_b   1.000
_cell.length_c   1.000
_cell.angle_alpha   90.00
_cell.angle_beta   90.00
_cell.angle_gamma   90.00
#
_symmetry.space_group_name_H-M   'P 1'
#
loop_
_entity.id
_entity.type
_entity.pdbx_description
1 polymer ?
#
loop_
_entity_poly.entity_id
_entity_poly.type
_entity_poly.pdbx_seq_one_letter_code
_entity_poly.pdbx_strand_id
1 'polypeptide(L)'
;MRSAHIRVGAELLLLALLLVHAIAARLIRLPGTPSPGTPESAEFALAFWSALYSGLISSVVTGLIVGLIVWQIQNAADSRRTRADLLTRIGLFRHALHAALDRVDAIIIGYATSSAPHAAKQAAKLLNSSPIDLWSAALPDHAPFLLMVKQLRATYLAFTRAADKLDDQVRRFVRTRNSQDAHHGAFDEESHHYCVGRIQGVTPDDTFQWIVEPFQSQEELEASFAAAAKDDNITQAAQDYLEAKRRLMAAVNSLRNHLSMDARV
;
A
#
# COMPACT_ATOMS: atom_id res chain seq x y z
N MET A 1 -19.41 23.28 -1.43
CA MET A 1 -20.26 22.61 -2.44
C MET A 1 -21.51 21.92 -1.85
N ARG A 2 -21.46 21.27 -0.67
CA ARG A 2 -22.66 20.64 -0.05
C ARG A 2 -23.81 21.61 0.31
N SER A 3 -23.54 22.86 0.66
CA SER A 3 -24.58 23.83 1.01
C SER A 3 -25.39 24.35 -0.19
N ALA A 4 -24.80 24.32 -1.40
CA ALA A 4 -25.46 24.79 -2.62
C ALA A 4 -26.56 23.83 -3.08
N HIS A 5 -26.32 22.50 -2.99
CA HIS A 5 -27.32 21.50 -3.38
C HIS A 5 -28.55 21.46 -2.47
N ILE A 6 -28.39 21.75 -1.18
CA ILE A 6 -29.51 21.78 -0.23
C ILE A 6 -30.39 23.02 -0.47
N ARG A 7 -29.79 24.17 -0.81
CA ARG A 7 -30.52 25.42 -1.09
C ARG A 7 -31.37 25.32 -2.36
N VAL A 8 -30.80 24.75 -3.43
CA VAL A 8 -31.52 24.55 -4.70
C VAL A 8 -32.68 23.57 -4.56
N GLY A 9 -32.52 22.51 -3.75
CA GLY A 9 -33.59 21.56 -3.45
C GLY A 9 -34.77 22.19 -2.71
N ALA A 10 -34.50 23.08 -1.75
CA ALA A 10 -35.54 23.79 -0.99
C ALA A 10 -36.32 24.80 -1.86
N GLU A 11 -35.63 25.55 -2.74
CA GLU A 11 -36.26 26.53 -3.63
C GLU A 11 -37.16 25.86 -4.68
N LEU A 12 -36.75 24.72 -5.24
CA LEU A 12 -37.56 23.94 -6.18
C LEU A 12 -38.80 23.35 -5.51
N LEU A 13 -38.69 22.88 -4.26
CA LEU A 13 -39.83 22.35 -3.51
C LEU A 13 -40.84 23.46 -3.19
N LEU A 14 -40.37 24.67 -2.86
CA LEU A 14 -41.20 25.83 -2.58
C LEU A 14 -41.94 26.32 -3.84
N LEU A 15 -41.24 26.38 -4.98
CA LEU A 15 -41.85 26.70 -6.28
C LEU A 15 -42.90 25.66 -6.71
N ALA A 16 -42.63 24.36 -6.50
CA ALA A 16 -43.59 23.31 -6.77
C ALA A 16 -44.85 23.42 -5.88
N LEU A 17 -44.67 23.71 -4.59
CA LEU A 17 -45.79 23.94 -3.66
C LEU A 17 -46.63 25.16 -4.02
N LEU A 18 -45.99 26.27 -4.43
CA LEU A 18 -46.66 27.48 -4.90
C LEU A 18 -47.43 27.25 -6.20
N LEU A 19 -46.84 26.50 -7.14
CA LEU A 19 -47.49 26.13 -8.40
C LEU A 19 -48.71 25.23 -8.17
N VAL A 20 -48.59 24.23 -7.29
CA VAL A 20 -49.70 23.35 -6.91
C VAL A 20 -50.83 24.14 -6.25
N HIS A 21 -50.51 25.08 -5.34
CA HIS A 21 -51.51 25.98 -4.75
C HIS A 21 -52.23 26.84 -5.80
N ALA A 22 -51.47 27.43 -6.73
CA ALA A 22 -52.02 28.30 -7.77
C ALA A 22 -52.94 27.54 -8.73
N ILE A 23 -52.58 26.29 -9.08
CA ILE A 23 -53.39 25.41 -9.92
C ILE A 23 -54.65 24.95 -9.16
N ALA A 24 -54.50 24.53 -7.90
CA ALA A 24 -55.58 24.08 -7.03
C ALA A 24 -56.62 25.20 -6.77
N ALA A 25 -56.18 26.43 -6.54
CA ALA A 25 -57.07 27.60 -6.40
C ALA A 25 -57.88 27.90 -7.68
N ARG A 26 -57.34 27.54 -8.86
CA ARG A 26 -58.03 27.67 -10.15
C ARG A 26 -59.04 26.55 -10.40
N LEU A 27 -58.77 25.34 -9.90
CA LEU A 27 -59.63 24.15 -10.04
C LEU A 27 -60.91 24.22 -9.18
N ILE A 28 -60.94 25.02 -8.11
CA ILE A 28 -62.13 25.27 -7.28
C ILE A 28 -63.24 26.03 -8.05
N ARG A 29 -63.01 26.44 -9.30
CA ARG A 29 -64.02 27.09 -10.17
C ARG A 29 -64.56 26.18 -11.28
N LEU A 30 -64.31 24.87 -11.22
CA LEU A 30 -64.80 23.91 -12.21
C LEU A 30 -66.30 23.58 -11.99
N PRO A 31 -67.04 23.21 -13.06
CA PRO A 31 -68.42 22.79 -12.93
C PRO A 31 -68.55 21.59 -11.98
N GLY A 32 -69.41 21.72 -10.95
CA GLY A 32 -69.59 20.74 -9.88
C GLY A 32 -69.19 21.22 -8.47
N THR A 33 -68.63 22.42 -8.33
CA THR A 33 -68.31 23.02 -7.02
C THR A 33 -69.50 23.75 -6.40
N PRO A 34 -69.74 23.65 -5.07
CA PRO A 34 -70.84 24.34 -4.39
C PRO A 34 -70.75 25.87 -4.53
N SER A 35 -71.90 26.56 -4.49
CA SER A 35 -71.91 28.03 -4.60
C SER A 35 -71.16 28.71 -3.45
N PRO A 36 -70.38 29.77 -3.72
CA PRO A 36 -69.61 30.46 -2.68
C PRO A 36 -70.52 31.00 -1.57
N GLY A 37 -70.10 30.83 -0.31
CA GLY A 37 -70.84 31.32 0.87
C GLY A 37 -71.85 30.31 1.45
N THR A 38 -71.94 29.11 0.89
CA THR A 38 -72.73 28.00 1.45
C THR A 38 -71.89 27.13 2.40
N PRO A 39 -72.49 26.48 3.41
CA PRO A 39 -71.78 25.51 4.27
C PRO A 39 -71.15 24.37 3.46
N GLU A 40 -71.80 23.92 2.39
CA GLU A 40 -71.30 22.90 1.46
C GLU A 40 -69.97 23.32 0.79
N SER A 41 -69.78 24.61 0.49
CA SER A 41 -68.54 25.12 -0.10
C SER A 41 -67.34 25.05 0.86
N ALA A 42 -67.58 25.20 2.17
CA ALA A 42 -66.56 25.08 3.19
C ALA A 42 -66.15 23.61 3.39
N GLU A 43 -67.12 22.69 3.41
CA GLU A 43 -66.87 21.25 3.52
C GLU A 43 -66.11 20.72 2.30
N PHE A 44 -66.49 21.14 1.09
CA PHE A 44 -65.78 20.79 -0.14
C PHE A 44 -64.33 21.27 -0.12
N ALA A 45 -64.08 22.53 0.26
CA ALA A 45 -62.73 23.07 0.34
C ALA A 45 -61.88 22.30 1.34
N LEU A 46 -62.41 21.97 2.51
CA LEU A 46 -61.71 21.19 3.54
C LEU A 46 -61.37 19.78 3.04
N ALA A 47 -62.32 19.09 2.41
CA ALA A 47 -62.12 17.76 1.85
C ALA A 47 -61.10 17.78 0.70
N PHE A 48 -61.18 18.76 -0.19
CA PHE A 48 -60.27 18.91 -1.32
C PHE A 48 -58.83 19.20 -0.87
N TRP A 49 -58.64 20.19 0.02
CA TRP A 49 -57.30 20.54 0.50
C TRP A 49 -56.70 19.43 1.36
N SER A 50 -57.47 18.79 2.24
CA SER A 50 -56.98 17.65 3.03
C SER A 50 -56.58 16.47 2.15
N ALA A 51 -57.36 16.14 1.11
CA ALA A 51 -57.01 15.10 0.14
C ALA A 51 -55.75 15.46 -0.67
N LEU A 52 -55.62 16.70 -1.13
CA LEU A 52 -54.45 17.18 -1.87
C LEU A 52 -53.17 17.11 -1.02
N TYR A 53 -53.21 17.65 0.21
CA TYR A 53 -52.05 17.59 1.10
C TYR A 53 -51.74 16.18 1.54
N SER A 54 -52.74 15.35 1.85
CA SER A 54 -52.54 13.95 2.20
C SER A 54 -51.86 13.18 1.07
N GLY A 55 -52.33 13.36 -0.18
CA GLY A 55 -51.72 12.73 -1.35
C GLY A 55 -50.30 13.22 -1.61
N LEU A 56 -50.05 14.53 -1.51
CA LEU A 56 -48.74 15.13 -1.77
C LEU A 56 -47.73 14.72 -0.70
N ILE A 57 -48.09 14.82 0.59
CA ILE A 57 -47.25 14.36 1.70
C ILE A 57 -46.98 12.86 1.59
N SER A 58 -48.02 12.05 1.31
CA SER A 58 -47.87 10.62 1.09
C SER A 58 -46.86 10.32 -0.01
N SER A 59 -46.98 10.97 -1.18
CA SER A 59 -46.06 10.75 -2.31
C SER A 59 -44.60 11.12 -1.98
N VAL A 60 -44.37 12.22 -1.24
CA VAL A 60 -43.04 12.67 -0.83
C VAL A 60 -42.45 11.71 0.20
N VAL A 61 -43.24 11.30 1.20
CA VAL A 61 -42.81 10.36 2.23
C VAL A 61 -42.49 9.00 1.61
N THR A 62 -43.37 8.47 0.74
CA THR A 62 -43.11 7.22 0.01
C THR A 62 -41.87 7.34 -0.87
N GLY A 63 -41.69 8.45 -1.60
CA GLY A 63 -40.50 8.68 -2.42
C GLY A 63 -39.21 8.71 -1.61
N LEU A 64 -39.21 9.37 -0.44
CA LEU A 64 -38.06 9.39 0.47
C LEU A 64 -37.75 8.00 1.04
N ILE A 65 -38.76 7.26 1.48
CA ILE A 65 -38.59 5.91 2.02
C ILE A 65 -38.02 4.98 0.94
N VAL A 66 -38.62 4.97 -0.25
CA VAL A 66 -38.14 4.15 -1.37
C VAL A 66 -36.73 4.55 -1.77
N GLY A 67 -36.43 5.85 -1.86
CA GLY A 67 -35.09 6.36 -2.16
C GLY A 67 -34.06 5.90 -1.12
N LEU A 68 -34.41 5.93 0.16
CA LEU A 68 -33.53 5.49 1.25
C LEU A 68 -33.29 3.98 1.23
N ILE A 69 -34.33 3.18 0.94
CA ILE A 69 -34.21 1.72 0.77
C ILE A 69 -33.32 1.40 -0.43
N VAL A 70 -33.56 2.01 -1.59
CA VAL A 70 -32.75 1.80 -2.80
C VAL A 70 -31.29 2.18 -2.55
N TRP A 71 -31.05 3.32 -1.89
CA TRP A 71 -29.69 3.75 -1.53
C TRP A 71 -28.99 2.75 -0.61
N GLN A 72 -29.67 2.21 0.41
CA GLN A 72 -29.10 1.19 1.28
C GLN A 72 -28.75 -0.10 0.52
N ILE A 73 -29.63 -0.55 -0.38
CA ILE A 73 -29.41 -1.74 -1.19
C ILE A 73 -28.21 -1.54 -2.15
N GLN A 74 -28.15 -0.39 -2.82
CA GLN A 74 -27.04 -0.04 -3.71
C GLN A 74 -25.72 0.02 -2.96
N ASN A 75 -25.69 0.69 -1.81
CA ASN A 75 -24.48 0.82 -0.99
C ASN A 75 -24.00 -0.55 -0.48
N ALA A 76 -24.93 -1.43 -0.09
CA ALA A 76 -24.60 -2.80 0.30
C ALA A 76 -24.04 -3.63 -0.88
N ALA A 77 -24.63 -3.51 -2.06
CA ALA A 77 -24.17 -4.19 -3.27
C ALA A 77 -22.76 -3.70 -3.69
N ASP A 78 -22.53 -2.39 -3.68
CA ASP A 78 -21.26 -1.78 -4.06
C ASP A 78 -20.16 -2.11 -3.05
N SER A 79 -20.49 -2.15 -1.75
CA SER A 79 -19.57 -2.61 -0.70
C SER A 79 -19.14 -4.07 -0.92
N ARG A 80 -20.09 -4.95 -1.28
CA ARG A 80 -19.79 -6.36 -1.59
C ARG A 80 -18.91 -6.49 -2.83
N ARG A 81 -19.21 -5.76 -3.89
CA ARG A 81 -18.42 -5.74 -5.13
C ARG A 81 -17.00 -5.23 -4.87
N THR A 82 -16.86 -4.14 -4.13
CA THR A 82 -15.56 -3.58 -3.76
C THR A 82 -14.75 -4.56 -2.93
N ARG A 83 -15.38 -5.21 -1.94
CA ARG A 83 -14.72 -6.25 -1.13
C ARG A 83 -14.26 -7.42 -2.01
N ALA A 84 -15.09 -7.89 -2.94
CA ALA A 84 -14.74 -8.98 -3.84
C ALA A 84 -13.54 -8.61 -4.75
N ASP A 85 -13.54 -7.40 -5.33
CA ASP A 85 -12.42 -6.92 -6.15
C ASP A 85 -11.11 -6.84 -5.35
N LEU A 86 -11.18 -6.34 -4.10
CA LEU A 86 -10.03 -6.30 -3.20
C LEU A 86 -9.51 -7.70 -2.85
N LEU A 87 -10.39 -8.67 -2.60
CA LEU A 87 -10.00 -10.06 -2.36
C LEU A 87 -9.30 -10.66 -3.58
N THR A 88 -9.81 -10.42 -4.78
CA THR A 88 -9.15 -10.85 -6.02
C THR A 88 -7.77 -10.23 -6.16
N ARG A 89 -7.62 -8.92 -5.90
CA ARG A 89 -6.33 -8.23 -5.94
C ARG A 89 -5.35 -8.77 -4.91
N ILE A 90 -5.79 -9.05 -3.68
CA ILE A 90 -4.94 -9.69 -2.66
C ILE A 90 -4.53 -11.09 -3.11
N GLY A 91 -5.43 -11.87 -3.71
CA GLY A 91 -5.11 -13.18 -4.25
C GLY A 91 -4.02 -13.12 -5.34
N LEU A 92 -4.16 -12.20 -6.29
CA LEU A 92 -3.15 -11.97 -7.33
C LEU A 92 -1.81 -11.50 -6.75
N PHE A 93 -1.85 -10.56 -5.80
CA PHE A 93 -0.66 -10.08 -5.11
C PHE A 93 0.04 -11.21 -4.34
N ARG A 94 -0.73 -12.04 -3.62
CA ARG A 94 -0.24 -13.19 -2.88
C ARG A 94 0.47 -14.18 -3.79
N HIS A 95 -0.13 -14.49 -4.94
CA HIS A 95 0.46 -15.39 -5.93
C HIS A 95 1.77 -14.82 -6.50
N ALA A 96 1.79 -13.54 -6.89
CA ALA A 96 3.00 -12.87 -7.36
C ALA A 96 4.10 -12.84 -6.29
N LEU A 97 3.73 -12.63 -5.03
CA LEU A 97 4.65 -12.63 -3.90
C LEU A 97 5.23 -14.02 -3.65
N HIS A 98 4.41 -15.07 -3.74
CA HIS A 98 4.89 -16.45 -3.63
C HIS A 98 5.93 -16.76 -4.71
N ALA A 99 5.61 -16.45 -5.98
CA ALA A 99 6.53 -16.63 -7.09
C ALA A 99 7.84 -15.81 -6.96
N ALA A 100 7.77 -14.63 -6.33
CA ALA A 100 8.95 -13.83 -6.03
C ALA A 100 9.84 -14.47 -4.95
N LEU A 101 9.21 -15.10 -3.94
CA LEU A 101 9.90 -15.69 -2.80
C LEU A 101 10.45 -17.10 -3.08
N ASP A 102 9.94 -17.83 -4.06
CA ASP A 102 10.38 -19.20 -4.38
C ASP A 102 11.73 -19.28 -5.10
N ARG A 103 12.32 -18.13 -5.49
CA ARG A 103 13.63 -18.13 -6.16
C ARG A 103 14.76 -18.45 -5.17
N VAL A 104 15.74 -19.23 -5.64
CA VAL A 104 16.97 -19.54 -4.89
C VAL A 104 17.83 -18.28 -4.77
N ASP A 105 18.28 -17.98 -3.56
CA ASP A 105 19.18 -16.87 -3.30
C ASP A 105 20.62 -17.30 -3.56
N ALA A 106 21.29 -16.61 -4.49
CA ALA A 106 22.74 -16.74 -4.70
C ALA A 106 23.49 -15.76 -3.79
N ILE A 107 24.70 -16.14 -3.38
CA ILE A 107 25.64 -15.20 -2.74
C ILE A 107 26.17 -14.27 -3.82
N ILE A 108 26.09 -12.96 -3.57
CA ILE A 108 26.61 -11.93 -4.49
C ILE A 108 27.83 -11.31 -3.83
N ILE A 109 28.97 -11.42 -4.51
CA ILE A 109 30.23 -10.76 -4.15
C ILE A 109 30.31 -9.45 -4.95
N GLY A 110 30.60 -8.36 -4.27
CA GLY A 110 30.49 -7.00 -4.81
C GLY A 110 30.15 -6.01 -3.69
N TYR A 111 29.46 -4.92 -4.02
CA TYR A 111 28.91 -4.01 -3.03
C TYR A 111 27.90 -4.68 -2.09
N ALA A 112 27.90 -4.30 -0.81
CA ALA A 112 26.97 -4.81 0.20
C ALA A 112 25.52 -4.48 -0.17
N THR A 113 25.28 -3.32 -0.78
CA THR A 113 23.97 -2.92 -1.32
C THR A 113 23.45 -3.88 -2.40
N SER A 114 24.37 -4.50 -3.14
CA SER A 114 24.05 -5.49 -4.16
C SER A 114 23.81 -6.89 -3.59
N SER A 115 24.10 -7.16 -2.33
CA SER A 115 24.02 -8.50 -1.73
C SER A 115 22.66 -8.87 -1.14
N ALA A 116 21.66 -7.99 -1.26
CA ALA A 116 20.29 -8.32 -0.82
C ALA A 116 19.84 -9.64 -1.47
N PRO A 117 19.23 -10.56 -0.69
CA PRO A 117 18.64 -11.79 -1.23
C PRO A 117 17.72 -11.48 -2.42
N HIS A 118 17.84 -12.26 -3.48
CA HIS A 118 17.07 -12.03 -4.71
C HIS A 118 15.56 -12.12 -4.45
N ALA A 119 15.15 -13.08 -3.63
CA ALA A 119 13.76 -13.21 -3.17
C ALA A 119 13.27 -11.91 -2.50
N ALA A 120 14.09 -11.31 -1.64
CA ALA A 120 13.79 -10.05 -0.96
C ALA A 120 13.69 -8.88 -1.94
N LYS A 121 14.61 -8.77 -2.92
CA LYS A 121 14.57 -7.72 -3.96
C LYS A 121 13.31 -7.78 -4.80
N GLN A 122 12.92 -8.97 -5.25
CA GLN A 122 11.71 -9.14 -6.06
C GLN A 122 10.45 -8.87 -5.25
N ALA A 123 10.39 -9.36 -4.01
CA ALA A 123 9.30 -9.04 -3.10
C ALA A 123 9.21 -7.51 -2.90
N ALA A 124 10.31 -6.84 -2.56
CA ALA A 124 10.33 -5.39 -2.33
C ALA A 124 9.80 -4.57 -3.52
N LYS A 125 10.08 -4.99 -4.78
CA LYS A 125 9.49 -4.37 -5.98
C LYS A 125 7.96 -4.46 -5.97
N LEU A 126 7.40 -5.64 -5.69
CA LEU A 126 5.95 -5.84 -5.58
C LEU A 126 5.33 -5.04 -4.44
N LEU A 127 6.05 -4.91 -3.32
CA LEU A 127 5.59 -4.14 -2.15
C LEU A 127 5.48 -2.66 -2.48
N ASN A 128 6.44 -2.10 -3.21
CA ASN A 128 6.47 -0.66 -3.52
C ASN A 128 5.33 -0.24 -4.47
N SER A 129 4.85 -1.15 -5.30
CA SER A 129 3.70 -0.92 -6.20
C SER A 129 2.34 -1.24 -5.59
N SER A 130 2.29 -1.83 -4.39
CA SER A 130 1.05 -2.35 -3.81
C SER A 130 0.48 -1.44 -2.71
N PRO A 131 -0.83 -1.11 -2.73
CA PRO A 131 -1.48 -0.27 -1.73
C PRO A 131 -1.82 -1.03 -0.44
N ILE A 132 -0.79 -1.61 0.19
CA ILE A 132 -0.91 -2.51 1.35
C ILE A 132 -1.64 -1.85 2.54
N ASP A 133 -1.44 -0.55 2.74
CA ASP A 133 -2.11 0.19 3.82
C ASP A 133 -3.63 0.31 3.60
N LEU A 134 -4.05 0.52 2.35
CA LEU A 134 -5.47 0.55 1.99
C LEU A 134 -6.11 -0.83 2.16
N TRP A 135 -5.42 -1.88 1.73
CA TRP A 135 -5.91 -3.25 1.89
C TRP A 135 -6.07 -3.64 3.36
N SER A 136 -5.11 -3.25 4.21
CA SER A 136 -5.15 -3.56 5.64
C SER A 136 -6.33 -2.90 6.36
N ALA A 137 -6.77 -1.72 5.92
CA ALA A 137 -7.93 -1.04 6.48
C ALA A 137 -9.25 -1.65 5.98
N ALA A 138 -9.29 -2.07 4.71
CA ALA A 138 -10.50 -2.58 4.08
C ALA A 138 -10.78 -4.08 4.35
N LEU A 139 -9.74 -4.86 4.66
CA LEU A 139 -9.82 -6.31 4.84
C LEU A 139 -9.16 -6.76 6.16
N PRO A 140 -9.85 -6.57 7.31
CA PRO A 140 -9.29 -6.90 8.64
C PRO A 140 -8.95 -8.38 8.78
N ASP A 141 -9.68 -9.27 8.12
CA ASP A 141 -9.42 -10.73 8.14
C ASP A 141 -8.05 -11.09 7.55
N HIS A 142 -7.50 -10.23 6.68
CA HIS A 142 -6.17 -10.40 6.07
C HIS A 142 -5.06 -9.60 6.76
N ALA A 143 -5.38 -8.89 7.85
CA ALA A 143 -4.42 -8.05 8.57
C ALA A 143 -3.15 -8.80 9.02
N PRO A 144 -3.20 -10.06 9.52
CA PRO A 144 -1.99 -10.79 9.92
C PRO A 144 -1.01 -10.99 8.76
N PHE A 145 -1.51 -11.42 7.59
CA PHE A 145 -0.70 -11.56 6.38
C PHE A 145 -0.11 -10.21 5.95
N LEU A 146 -0.93 -9.17 5.88
CA LEU A 146 -0.49 -7.84 5.47
C LEU A 146 0.52 -7.23 6.45
N LEU A 147 0.46 -7.59 7.74
CA LEU A 147 1.45 -7.20 8.73
C LEU A 147 2.82 -7.84 8.46
N MET A 148 2.87 -9.14 8.13
CA MET A 148 4.11 -9.81 7.74
C MET A 148 4.73 -9.17 6.49
N VAL A 149 3.87 -8.82 5.53
CA VAL A 149 4.25 -8.11 4.30
C VAL A 149 4.84 -6.72 4.61
N LYS A 150 4.24 -5.97 5.54
CA LYS A 150 4.81 -4.69 6.02
C LYS A 150 6.13 -4.88 6.76
N GLN A 151 6.25 -5.94 7.56
CA GLN A 151 7.48 -6.26 8.27
C GLN A 151 8.62 -6.56 7.30
N LEU A 152 8.35 -7.31 6.21
CA LEU A 152 9.33 -7.54 5.14
C LEU A 152 9.78 -6.23 4.48
N ARG A 153 8.86 -5.29 4.22
CA ARG A 153 9.20 -3.95 3.70
C ARG A 153 10.14 -3.22 4.66
N ALA A 154 9.83 -3.23 5.95
CA ALA A 154 10.63 -2.56 6.97
C ALA A 154 12.03 -3.18 7.11
N THR A 155 12.14 -4.51 7.12
CA THR A 155 13.45 -5.20 7.21
C THR A 155 14.29 -5.00 5.95
N TYR A 156 13.67 -4.92 4.77
CA TYR A 156 14.38 -4.60 3.52
C TYR A 156 14.96 -3.18 3.55
N LEU A 157 14.20 -2.19 4.04
CA LEU A 157 14.68 -0.82 4.22
C LEU A 157 15.80 -0.73 5.27
N ALA A 158 15.70 -1.49 6.36
CA ALA A 158 16.78 -1.55 7.36
C ALA A 158 18.06 -2.18 6.79
N PHE A 159 17.92 -3.27 6.00
CA PHE A 159 19.04 -3.90 5.31
C PHE A 159 19.72 -2.94 4.35
N THR A 160 18.98 -2.28 3.47
CA THR A 160 19.55 -1.36 2.47
C THR A 160 20.35 -0.24 3.13
N ARG A 161 19.83 0.37 4.21
CA ARG A 161 20.57 1.38 4.99
C ARG A 161 21.84 0.84 5.63
N ALA A 162 21.79 -0.36 6.22
CA ALA A 162 22.96 -0.98 6.83
C ALA A 162 24.03 -1.35 5.79
N ALA A 163 23.59 -1.80 4.61
CA ALA A 163 24.44 -2.11 3.48
C ALA A 163 25.10 -0.85 2.88
N ASP A 164 24.33 0.22 2.67
CA ASP A 164 24.85 1.53 2.23
C ASP A 164 25.93 2.04 3.21
N LYS A 165 25.65 1.97 4.52
CA LYS A 165 26.60 2.38 5.55
C LYS A 165 27.89 1.56 5.49
N LEU A 166 27.80 0.24 5.32
CA LEU A 166 28.97 -0.62 5.19
C LEU A 166 29.77 -0.26 3.93
N ASP A 167 29.11 -0.11 2.79
CA ASP A 167 29.75 0.29 1.53
C ASP A 167 30.49 1.62 1.68
N ASP A 168 29.89 2.61 2.35
CA ASP A 168 30.52 3.90 2.59
C ASP A 168 31.76 3.80 3.49
N GLN A 169 31.73 2.99 4.55
CA GLN A 169 32.88 2.82 5.44
C GLN A 169 34.03 2.09 4.75
N VAL A 170 33.72 0.98 4.06
CA VAL A 170 34.73 0.21 3.32
C VAL A 170 35.35 1.07 2.22
N ARG A 171 34.55 1.79 1.45
CA ARG A 171 35.06 2.69 0.39
C ARG A 171 36.00 3.75 0.93
N ARG A 172 35.65 4.39 2.06
CA ARG A 172 36.52 5.41 2.69
C ARG A 172 37.84 4.81 3.19
N PHE A 173 37.77 3.64 3.82
CA PHE A 173 38.94 2.92 4.30
C PHE A 173 39.87 2.54 3.16
N VAL A 174 39.34 1.85 2.15
CA VAL A 174 40.09 1.37 0.99
C VAL A 174 40.75 2.54 0.27
N ARG A 175 40.01 3.62 0.00
CA ARG A 175 40.55 4.81 -0.66
C ARG A 175 41.68 5.46 0.15
N THR A 176 41.53 5.54 1.47
CA THR A 176 42.56 6.10 2.35
C THR A 176 43.82 5.24 2.31
N ARG A 177 43.68 3.92 2.43
CA ARG A 177 44.78 2.97 2.40
C ARG A 177 45.50 2.96 1.04
N ASN A 178 44.78 2.80 -0.06
CA ASN A 178 45.35 2.75 -1.41
C ASN A 178 46.04 4.07 -1.80
N SER A 179 45.61 5.20 -1.24
CA SER A 179 46.29 6.48 -1.43
C SER A 179 47.66 6.57 -0.73
N GLN A 180 47.87 5.77 0.32
CA GLN A 180 49.13 5.73 1.09
C GLN A 180 50.16 4.78 0.44
N ASP A 181 49.70 3.70 -0.21
CA ASP A 181 50.57 2.66 -0.77
C ASP A 181 51.04 2.95 -2.22
N ALA A 182 50.92 4.18 -2.72
CA ALA A 182 51.22 4.59 -4.12
C ALA A 182 50.32 3.96 -5.21
N HIS A 183 49.20 3.33 -4.81
CA HIS A 183 48.31 2.57 -5.68
C HIS A 183 47.17 3.40 -6.32
N HIS A 184 47.19 4.73 -6.14
CA HIS A 184 46.34 5.73 -6.80
C HIS A 184 44.94 5.26 -7.27
N GLY A 185 44.06 4.84 -6.35
CA GLY A 185 42.63 4.61 -6.59
C GLY A 185 42.25 3.50 -7.59
N ALA A 186 43.21 2.95 -8.33
CA ALA A 186 42.98 1.98 -9.40
C ALA A 186 42.43 0.65 -8.89
N PHE A 187 42.64 0.35 -7.60
CA PHE A 187 42.25 -0.91 -6.96
C PHE A 187 41.16 -0.73 -5.91
N ASP A 188 40.51 0.44 -5.86
CA ASP A 188 39.51 0.74 -4.83
C ASP A 188 38.30 -0.21 -4.93
N GLU A 189 37.88 -0.55 -6.14
CA GLU A 189 36.72 -1.41 -6.38
C GLU A 189 36.99 -2.87 -5.97
N GLU A 190 38.17 -3.40 -6.33
CA GLU A 190 38.56 -4.78 -6.04
C GLU A 190 38.76 -5.01 -4.55
N SER A 191 39.51 -4.11 -3.90
CA SER A 191 39.68 -4.10 -2.44
C SER A 191 38.33 -3.99 -1.72
N HIS A 192 37.40 -3.18 -2.23
CA HIS A 192 36.04 -3.09 -1.68
C HIS A 192 35.30 -4.41 -1.81
N HIS A 193 35.22 -4.96 -3.02
CA HIS A 193 34.52 -6.21 -3.30
C HIS A 193 35.09 -7.36 -2.47
N TYR A 194 36.41 -7.41 -2.32
CA TYR A 194 37.09 -8.38 -1.48
C TYR A 194 36.67 -8.24 -0.02
N CYS A 195 36.80 -7.04 0.56
CA CYS A 195 36.43 -6.78 1.95
C CYS A 195 34.98 -7.17 2.23
N VAL A 196 34.05 -6.78 1.36
CA VAL A 196 32.62 -7.13 1.52
C VAL A 196 32.39 -8.63 1.37
N GLY A 197 33.03 -9.31 0.43
CA GLY A 197 32.94 -10.77 0.27
C GLY A 197 33.41 -11.52 1.53
N ARG A 198 34.53 -11.09 2.11
CA ARG A 198 35.05 -11.66 3.36
C ARG A 198 34.15 -11.36 4.57
N ILE A 199 33.60 -10.16 4.68
CA ILE A 199 32.58 -9.82 5.70
C ILE A 199 31.34 -10.71 5.57
N GLN A 200 30.95 -11.08 4.34
CA GLN A 200 29.85 -12.02 4.10
C GLN A 200 30.17 -13.46 4.48
N GLY A 201 31.41 -13.78 4.88
CA GLY A 201 31.86 -15.10 5.28
C GLY A 201 32.28 -16.01 4.12
N VAL A 202 32.46 -15.46 2.92
CA VAL A 202 32.98 -16.20 1.77
C VAL A 202 34.47 -16.47 1.96
N THR A 203 34.97 -17.64 1.54
CA THR A 203 36.38 -18.00 1.69
C THR A 203 37.30 -17.04 0.92
N PRO A 204 38.59 -16.91 1.29
CA PRO A 204 39.54 -16.08 0.55
C PRO A 204 39.60 -16.45 -0.94
N ASP A 205 39.71 -17.74 -1.23
CA ASP A 205 39.87 -18.29 -2.58
C ASP A 205 38.62 -18.04 -3.42
N ASP A 206 37.43 -18.32 -2.86
CA ASP A 206 36.18 -18.05 -3.55
C ASP A 206 36.05 -16.55 -3.80
N THR A 207 36.28 -15.69 -2.80
CA THR A 207 36.15 -14.23 -2.95
C THR A 207 37.08 -13.70 -4.04
N PHE A 208 38.32 -14.18 -4.08
CA PHE A 208 39.32 -13.78 -5.06
C PHE A 208 38.90 -14.15 -6.49
N GLN A 209 38.33 -15.34 -6.71
CA GLN A 209 37.88 -15.80 -8.03
C GLN A 209 36.76 -14.94 -8.64
N TRP A 210 36.00 -14.20 -7.82
CA TRP A 210 34.93 -13.30 -8.30
C TRP A 210 35.44 -11.90 -8.65
N ILE A 211 36.72 -11.62 -8.43
CA ILE A 211 37.36 -10.37 -8.87
C ILE A 211 37.86 -10.60 -10.31
N VAL A 212 37.27 -9.88 -11.26
CA VAL A 212 37.44 -10.17 -12.71
C VAL A 212 38.86 -9.89 -13.21
N GLU A 213 39.56 -8.91 -12.63
CA GLU A 213 40.93 -8.54 -13.02
C GLU A 213 41.75 -8.19 -11.76
N PRO A 214 42.17 -9.16 -10.94
CA PRO A 214 42.88 -8.84 -9.70
C PRO A 214 44.25 -8.23 -10.04
N PHE A 215 44.37 -6.90 -9.95
CA PHE A 215 45.65 -6.21 -10.07
C PHE A 215 46.47 -6.30 -8.79
N GLN A 216 45.82 -6.69 -7.68
CA GLN A 216 46.44 -7.03 -6.41
C GLN A 216 46.47 -8.55 -6.20
N SER A 217 47.54 -9.04 -5.58
CA SER A 217 47.61 -10.44 -5.16
C SER A 217 46.58 -10.73 -4.06
N GLN A 218 46.19 -12.00 -3.93
CA GLN A 218 45.30 -12.44 -2.85
C GLN A 218 45.89 -12.12 -1.45
N GLU A 219 47.21 -12.18 -1.30
CA GLU A 219 47.90 -11.83 -0.05
C GLU A 219 47.74 -10.35 0.31
N GLU A 220 47.87 -9.45 -0.68
CA GLU A 220 47.66 -8.01 -0.49
C GLU A 220 46.20 -7.69 -0.13
N LEU A 221 45.25 -8.37 -0.76
CA LEU A 221 43.82 -8.23 -0.48
C LEU A 221 43.46 -8.76 0.92
N GLU A 222 44.02 -9.90 1.34
CA GLU A 222 43.87 -10.41 2.71
C GLU A 222 44.50 -9.48 3.74
N ALA A 223 45.68 -8.89 3.45
CA ALA A 223 46.29 -7.91 4.33
C ALA A 223 45.42 -6.64 4.46
N SER A 224 44.79 -6.21 3.37
CA SER A 224 43.83 -5.10 3.37
C SER A 224 42.60 -5.42 4.21
N PHE A 225 42.02 -6.61 4.04
CA PHE A 225 40.89 -7.07 4.84
C PHE A 225 41.25 -7.22 6.32
N ALA A 226 42.42 -7.78 6.65
CA ALA A 226 42.88 -7.92 8.03
C ALA A 226 43.07 -6.57 8.74
N ALA A 227 43.41 -5.52 7.99
CA ALA A 227 43.44 -4.16 8.50
C ALA A 227 42.03 -3.57 8.64
N ALA A 228 41.14 -3.80 7.68
CA ALA A 228 39.74 -3.38 7.76
C ALA A 228 39.00 -4.03 8.95
N ALA A 229 39.31 -5.29 9.26
CA ALA A 229 38.75 -6.03 10.39
C ALA A 229 39.21 -5.51 11.77
N LYS A 230 40.20 -4.60 11.80
CA LYS A 230 40.65 -3.90 13.01
C LYS A 230 40.09 -2.49 13.11
N ASP A 231 39.43 -1.98 12.08
CA ASP A 231 38.78 -0.67 12.09
C ASP A 231 37.43 -0.80 12.81
N ASP A 232 37.25 -0.03 13.89
CA ASP A 232 36.04 -0.07 14.71
C ASP A 232 34.78 0.33 13.93
N ASN A 233 34.89 1.28 13.00
CA ASN A 233 33.75 1.75 12.20
C ASN A 233 33.30 0.69 11.20
N ILE A 234 34.26 0.03 10.54
CA ILE A 234 33.97 -1.08 9.63
C ILE A 234 33.43 -2.27 10.39
N THR A 235 34.02 -2.62 11.54
CA THR A 235 33.57 -3.73 12.38
C THR A 235 32.13 -3.54 12.84
N GLN A 236 31.79 -2.34 13.33
CA GLN A 236 30.41 -2.03 13.73
C GLN A 236 29.46 -2.05 12.52
N ALA A 237 29.84 -1.44 11.40
CA ALA A 237 29.00 -1.43 10.19
C ALA A 237 28.78 -2.86 9.63
N ALA A 238 29.80 -3.72 9.71
CA ALA A 238 29.72 -5.12 9.31
C ALA A 238 28.74 -5.90 10.20
N GLN A 239 28.79 -5.69 11.53
CA GLN A 239 27.85 -6.30 12.46
C GLN A 239 26.41 -5.85 12.19
N ASP A 240 26.18 -4.54 12.04
CA ASP A 240 24.87 -3.96 11.70
C ASP A 240 24.32 -4.57 10.40
N TYR A 241 25.16 -4.67 9.37
CA TYR A 241 24.82 -5.25 8.07
C TYR A 241 24.48 -6.74 8.17
N LEU A 242 25.30 -7.55 8.85
CA LEU A 242 25.07 -8.98 9.00
C LEU A 242 23.80 -9.28 9.81
N GLU A 243 23.54 -8.49 10.85
CA GLU A 243 22.30 -8.60 11.61
C GLU A 243 21.09 -8.23 10.76
N ALA A 244 21.15 -7.12 10.02
CA ALA A 244 20.06 -6.71 9.13
C ALA A 244 19.80 -7.74 8.03
N LYS A 245 20.86 -8.34 7.45
CA LYS A 245 20.76 -9.44 6.47
C LYS A 245 20.06 -10.65 7.08
N ARG A 246 20.43 -11.06 8.30
CA ARG A 246 19.80 -12.17 9.02
C ARG A 246 18.31 -11.91 9.28
N ARG A 247 17.96 -10.71 9.75
CA ARG A 247 16.55 -10.30 9.98
C ARG A 247 15.74 -10.29 8.68
N LEU A 248 16.34 -9.83 7.57
CA LEU A 248 15.70 -9.86 6.26
C LEU A 248 15.43 -11.28 5.79
N MET A 249 16.42 -12.18 5.88
CA MET A 249 16.24 -13.60 5.55
C MET A 249 15.19 -14.28 6.42
N ALA A 250 15.15 -13.98 7.71
CA ALA A 250 14.13 -14.48 8.62
C ALA A 250 12.72 -14.02 8.20
N ALA A 251 12.55 -12.75 7.82
CA ALA A 251 11.29 -12.22 7.33
C ALA A 251 10.85 -12.87 6.01
N VAL A 252 11.79 -13.05 5.06
CA VAL A 252 11.57 -13.78 3.80
C VAL A 252 11.10 -15.21 4.07
N ASN A 253 11.81 -15.95 4.93
CA ASN A 253 11.47 -17.34 5.25
C ASN A 253 10.14 -17.46 5.99
N SER A 254 9.85 -16.55 6.92
CA SER A 254 8.57 -16.51 7.64
C SER A 254 7.41 -16.31 6.66
N LEU A 255 7.54 -15.37 5.73
CA LEU A 255 6.51 -15.10 4.72
C LEU A 255 6.37 -16.26 3.73
N ARG A 256 7.49 -16.86 3.29
CA ARG A 256 7.49 -18.04 2.42
C ARG A 256 6.75 -19.22 3.08
N ASN A 257 7.01 -19.49 4.35
CA ASN A 257 6.36 -20.56 5.11
C ASN A 257 4.86 -20.32 5.30
N HIS A 258 4.47 -19.07 5.58
CA HIS A 258 3.05 -18.73 5.68
C HIS A 258 2.31 -18.90 4.35
N LEU A 259 2.95 -18.54 3.23
CA LEU A 259 2.38 -18.73 1.90
C LEU A 259 2.24 -20.20 1.48
N SER A 260 3.19 -21.05 1.87
CA SER A 260 3.18 -22.47 1.52
C SER A 260 2.20 -23.30 2.36
N MET A 261 1.88 -22.87 3.59
CA MET A 261 0.85 -23.52 4.41
C MET A 261 -0.56 -23.32 3.85
N ASP A 262 -0.88 -22.11 3.41
CA ASP A 262 -2.20 -21.81 2.85
C ASP A 262 -2.44 -22.42 1.46
N ALA A 263 -1.38 -22.81 0.74
CA ALA A 263 -1.51 -23.54 -0.52
C ALA A 263 -1.92 -25.02 -0.35
N ARG A 264 -1.92 -25.52 0.90
CA ARG A 264 -2.28 -26.92 1.25
C ARG A 264 -3.70 -27.06 1.81
N VAL A 265 -4.43 -25.95 1.96
CA VAL A 265 -5.83 -25.88 2.42
C VAL A 265 -6.72 -25.54 1.24
#